data_AF-A0A7U4DMU7-F1
#
_entry.id   AF-A0A7U4DMU7-F1
#
_cell.length_a   1.000
_cell.length_b   1.000
_cell.length_c   1.000
_cell.angle_alpha   90.00
_cell.angle_beta   90.00
_cell.angle_gamma   90.00
#
_symmetry.space_group_name_H-M   'P 1'
#
loop_
_entity.id
_entity.type
_entity.pdbx_description
1 polymer ?
#
loop_
_entity_poly.entity_id
_entity_poly.type
_entity_poly.pdbx_seq_one_letter_code
_entity_poly.pdbx_strand_id
1 'polypeptide(L)'
;METPQQKTGPSTAKVVTIVIVAMLFTMVATVLIITHWLFPRPFKPVVLSQAEEQRLERKLERLDRFGGETGRTSSGPQGPVVSEEDLTPEPYSEEGASREIRLSEREVNAMIAHNSELATRMAVDFSDNLVSVKLLIPVDPDFPIMGGKVLKVRGGAELAFRNDRPVVILRGISVMGVPLPNAWLGGLKNIDLIEVFGAEPGFWKGFADGVAAIEVREGHLRIELKE
;
A
#
# COMPACT_ATOMS: atom_id res chain seq x y z
N MET A 1 23.02 -33.53 -67.47
CA MET A 1 23.21 -32.07 -67.56
C MET A 1 22.29 -31.45 -66.53
N GLU A 2 22.82 -31.06 -65.37
CA GLU A 2 22.06 -30.30 -64.36
C GLU A 2 22.75 -28.94 -64.22
N THR A 3 22.02 -27.88 -64.55
CA THR A 3 22.47 -26.50 -64.42
C THR A 3 22.37 -26.06 -62.95
N PRO A 4 23.36 -25.33 -62.40
CA PRO A 4 23.26 -24.86 -61.03
C PRO A 4 22.27 -23.68 -60.97
N GLN A 5 21.24 -23.80 -60.14
CA GLN A 5 20.38 -22.67 -59.77
C GLN A 5 21.19 -21.63 -58.99
N GLN A 6 21.43 -20.48 -59.61
CA GLN A 6 22.03 -19.34 -58.96
C GLN A 6 20.97 -18.62 -58.12
N LYS A 7 21.00 -18.82 -56.80
CA LYS A 7 20.18 -18.05 -55.85
C LYS A 7 20.72 -16.62 -55.77
N THR A 8 19.93 -15.67 -56.26
CA THR A 8 20.22 -14.23 -56.13
C THR A 8 20.07 -13.81 -54.66
N GLY A 9 21.16 -13.37 -54.04
CA GLY A 9 21.14 -12.81 -52.69
C GLY A 9 20.29 -11.54 -52.61
N PRO A 10 19.75 -11.20 -51.43
CA PRO A 10 18.93 -9.99 -51.28
C PRO A 10 19.74 -8.75 -51.67
N SER A 11 19.11 -7.86 -52.45
CA SER A 11 19.69 -6.58 -52.86
C SER A 11 20.19 -5.79 -51.64
N THR A 12 21.41 -5.25 -51.71
CA THR A 12 22.06 -4.47 -50.63
C THR A 12 21.16 -3.35 -50.11
N ALA A 13 20.36 -2.73 -50.98
CA ALA A 13 19.39 -1.71 -50.59
C ALA A 13 18.30 -2.26 -49.65
N LYS A 14 17.76 -3.45 -49.93
CA LYS A 14 16.76 -4.11 -49.05
C LYS A 14 17.36 -4.45 -47.68
N VAL A 15 18.60 -4.92 -47.66
CA VAL A 15 19.29 -5.24 -46.39
C VAL A 15 19.46 -3.97 -45.56
N VAL A 16 19.93 -2.87 -46.16
CA VAL A 16 20.08 -1.57 -45.48
C VAL A 16 18.74 -1.07 -44.95
N THR A 17 17.66 -1.15 -45.73
CA THR A 17 16.33 -0.73 -45.26
C THR A 17 15.84 -1.55 -44.07
N ILE A 18 16.00 -2.89 -44.10
CA ILE A 18 15.60 -3.76 -42.98
C ILE A 18 16.39 -3.40 -41.72
N VAL A 19 17.70 -3.15 -41.83
CA VAL A 19 18.54 -2.77 -40.69
C VAL A 19 18.08 -1.44 -40.08
N ILE A 20 17.79 -0.44 -40.92
CA ILE A 20 17.31 0.87 -40.45
C ILE A 20 15.95 0.74 -39.75
N VAL A 21 15.02 -0.01 -40.34
CA VAL A 21 13.68 -0.24 -39.74
C VAL A 21 13.80 -0.98 -38.41
N ALA A 22 14.67 -2.01 -38.34
CA ALA A 22 14.92 -2.73 -37.10
C ALA A 22 15.51 -1.81 -36.03
N MET A 23 16.48 -0.94 -36.36
CA MET A 23 17.05 0.04 -35.43
C MET A 23 16.02 1.06 -34.94
N LEU A 24 15.17 1.58 -35.83
CA LEU A 24 14.10 2.49 -35.44
C LEU A 24 13.10 1.80 -34.52
N PHE A 25 12.74 0.55 -34.84
CA PHE A 25 11.83 -0.24 -34.03
C PHE A 25 12.40 -0.50 -32.63
N THR A 26 13.68 -0.89 -32.52
CA THR A 26 14.32 -1.08 -31.21
C THR A 26 14.44 0.23 -30.43
N MET A 27 14.73 1.35 -31.10
CA MET A 27 14.79 2.66 -30.45
C MET A 27 13.42 3.07 -29.88
N VAL A 28 12.36 2.96 -30.67
CA VAL A 28 10.99 3.27 -30.22
C VAL A 28 10.56 2.34 -29.10
N ALA A 29 10.80 1.03 -29.23
CA ALA A 29 10.50 0.07 -28.18
C ALA A 29 11.25 0.40 -26.88
N THR A 30 12.53 0.78 -26.96
CA THR A 30 13.33 1.19 -25.80
C THR A 30 12.76 2.43 -25.13
N VAL A 31 12.39 3.45 -25.90
CA VAL A 31 11.76 4.68 -25.36
C VAL A 31 10.42 4.37 -24.69
N LEU A 32 9.60 3.49 -25.27
CA LEU A 32 8.33 3.06 -24.67
C LEU A 32 8.54 2.29 -23.36
N ILE A 33 9.52 1.39 -23.31
CA ILE A 33 9.88 0.66 -22.08
C ILE A 33 10.35 1.64 -20.99
N ILE A 34 11.22 2.59 -21.33
CA ILE A 34 11.73 3.58 -20.38
C ILE A 34 10.60 4.46 -19.84
N THR A 35 9.81 5.05 -20.72
CA THR A 35 8.77 6.02 -20.32
C THR A 35 7.59 5.36 -19.61
N HIS A 36 7.23 4.13 -19.97
CA HIS A 36 6.03 3.48 -19.42
C HIS A 36 6.32 2.56 -18.23
N TRP A 37 7.50 1.94 -18.18
CA TRP A 37 7.83 0.93 -17.17
C TRP A 37 8.76 1.45 -16.07
N LEU A 38 9.69 2.35 -16.41
CA LEU A 38 10.73 2.83 -15.47
C LEU A 38 10.37 4.10 -14.68
N PHE A 39 9.40 4.90 -15.16
CA PHE A 39 9.00 6.15 -14.51
C PHE A 39 7.48 6.18 -14.25
N PRO A 40 6.99 5.42 -13.24
CA PRO A 40 5.59 5.51 -12.84
C PRO A 40 5.26 6.93 -12.34
N ARG A 41 4.08 7.43 -12.70
CA ARG A 41 3.60 8.71 -12.17
C ARG A 41 3.40 8.61 -10.65
N PRO A 42 3.73 9.67 -9.89
CA PRO A 42 3.43 9.71 -8.47
C PRO A 42 1.92 9.66 -8.24
N PHE A 43 1.51 9.21 -7.05
CA PHE A 43 0.12 9.32 -6.64
C PHE A 43 -0.26 10.79 -6.46
N LYS A 44 -1.51 11.11 -6.80
CA LYS A 44 -2.09 12.41 -6.45
C LYS A 44 -2.62 12.31 -5.02
N PRO A 45 -2.28 13.25 -4.13
CA PRO A 45 -2.74 13.21 -2.74
C PRO A 45 -4.28 13.25 -2.70
N VAL A 46 -4.87 12.44 -1.82
CA VAL A 46 -6.31 12.50 -1.57
C VAL A 46 -6.57 13.75 -0.73
N VAL A 47 -7.38 14.65 -1.28
CA VAL A 47 -7.83 15.86 -0.60
C VAL A 47 -9.26 15.62 -0.12
N LEU A 48 -9.48 15.79 1.18
CA LEU A 48 -10.81 15.76 1.78
C LEU A 48 -11.44 17.14 1.70
N SER A 49 -12.77 17.17 1.62
CA SER A 49 -13.51 18.42 1.86
C SER A 49 -13.44 18.79 3.35
N GLN A 50 -13.66 20.07 3.68
CA GLN A 50 -13.64 20.53 5.09
C GLN A 50 -14.60 19.73 6.00
N ALA A 51 -15.76 19.34 5.47
CA ALA A 51 -16.73 18.54 6.22
C ALA A 51 -16.26 17.09 6.45
N GLU A 52 -15.52 16.51 5.50
CA GLU A 52 -14.92 15.17 5.62
C GLU A 52 -13.73 15.20 6.59
N GLU A 53 -12.91 16.24 6.54
CA GLU A 53 -11.79 16.44 7.45
C GLU A 53 -12.26 16.57 8.90
N GLN A 54 -13.29 17.37 9.18
CA GLN A 54 -13.91 17.45 10.50
C GLN A 54 -14.54 16.12 10.98
N ARG A 55 -14.95 15.24 10.05
CA ARG A 55 -15.44 13.91 10.41
C ARG A 55 -14.28 12.99 10.76
N LEU A 56 -13.20 13.05 9.99
CA LEU A 56 -11.99 12.28 10.25
C LEU A 56 -11.36 12.70 11.58
N GLU A 57 -11.23 13.99 11.86
CA GLU A 57 -10.65 14.51 13.11
C GLU A 57 -11.38 13.94 14.33
N ARG A 58 -12.72 14.03 14.34
CA ARG A 58 -13.54 13.44 15.41
C ARG A 58 -13.41 11.93 15.52
N LYS A 59 -13.07 11.21 14.44
CA LYS A 59 -12.79 9.77 14.49
C LYS A 59 -11.41 9.50 15.10
N LEU A 60 -10.42 10.32 14.77
CA LEU A 60 -9.06 10.22 15.29
C LEU A 60 -9.00 10.60 16.77
N GLU A 61 -9.65 11.68 17.19
CA GLU A 61 -9.78 12.07 18.61
C GLU A 61 -10.40 10.95 19.45
N ARG A 62 -11.42 10.27 18.93
CA ARG A 62 -12.00 9.09 19.59
C ARG A 62 -10.98 7.96 19.70
N LEU A 63 -10.23 7.68 18.62
CA LEU A 63 -9.21 6.64 18.60
C LEU A 63 -8.07 6.93 19.59
N ASP A 64 -7.64 8.18 19.70
CA ASP A 64 -6.56 8.61 20.60
C ASP A 64 -6.97 8.48 22.08
N ARG A 65 -8.24 8.74 22.40
CA ARG A 65 -8.80 8.48 23.75
C ARG A 65 -8.76 7.00 24.14
N PHE A 66 -8.84 6.07 23.19
CA PHE A 66 -8.63 4.63 23.44
C PHE A 66 -7.14 4.25 23.52
N GLY A 67 -6.25 5.08 22.99
CA GLY A 67 -4.82 4.82 22.86
C GLY A 67 -3.97 5.16 24.08
N GLY A 68 -4.53 5.86 25.07
CA GLY A 68 -3.92 6.14 26.39
C GLY A 68 -2.50 6.70 26.33
N GLU A 69 -2.35 8.03 26.41
CA GLU A 69 -1.16 8.77 26.84
C GLU A 69 0.20 8.02 26.80
N THR A 70 0.64 7.52 25.64
CA THR A 70 2.08 7.25 25.47
C THR A 70 2.74 8.56 25.11
N GLY A 71 3.21 9.26 26.15
CA GLY A 71 3.76 10.60 26.10
C GLY A 71 4.56 10.93 24.84
N ARG A 72 4.09 11.94 24.11
CA ARG A 72 4.89 12.70 23.14
C ARG A 72 4.84 14.17 23.50
N THR A 73 5.77 14.59 24.34
CA THR A 73 6.26 15.96 24.37
C THR A 73 6.89 16.27 23.02
N SER A 74 6.07 16.76 22.08
CA SER A 74 6.54 17.28 20.79
C SER A 74 6.46 18.80 20.83
N SER A 75 7.58 19.41 21.21
CA SER A 75 7.84 20.84 21.03
C SER A 75 7.99 21.13 19.53
N GLY A 76 7.04 21.86 18.93
CA GLY A 76 7.11 22.35 17.54
C GLY A 76 5.84 23.14 17.15
N PRO A 77 5.93 24.28 16.46
CA PRO A 77 5.00 25.39 16.67
C PRO A 77 3.72 25.32 15.81
N GLN A 78 2.60 25.62 16.48
CA GLN A 78 1.22 25.77 15.98
C GLN A 78 0.39 24.48 15.86
N GLY A 79 0.09 23.88 17.02
CA GLY A 79 -1.12 23.06 17.21
C GLY A 79 -2.31 23.94 17.64
N PRO A 80 -3.55 23.43 17.58
CA PRO A 80 -4.74 24.13 18.05
C PRO A 80 -4.55 24.54 19.52
N VAL A 81 -5.10 25.71 19.87
CA VAL A 81 -5.00 26.30 21.21
C VAL A 81 -5.63 25.33 22.21
N VAL A 82 -4.79 24.58 22.93
CA VAL A 82 -5.21 23.80 24.10
C VAL A 82 -5.80 24.81 25.09
N SER A 83 -7.11 24.76 25.27
CA SER A 83 -7.81 25.67 26.19
C SER A 83 -7.50 25.26 27.62
N GLU A 84 -7.41 26.18 28.58
CA GLU A 84 -7.12 25.85 29.99
C GLU A 84 -8.13 24.83 30.58
N GLU A 85 -9.31 24.69 29.97
CA GLU A 85 -10.32 23.67 30.29
C GLU A 85 -9.86 22.24 29.96
N ASP A 86 -9.09 22.01 28.88
CA ASP A 86 -8.53 20.69 28.50
C ASP A 86 -7.39 20.22 29.43
N LEU A 87 -6.88 21.11 30.29
CA LEU A 87 -5.79 20.81 31.23
C LEU A 87 -6.32 20.45 32.63
N THR A 88 -7.64 20.41 32.82
CA THR A 88 -8.21 19.97 34.09
C THR A 88 -8.21 18.45 34.17
N PRO A 89 -7.60 17.83 35.21
CA PRO A 89 -7.60 16.38 35.33
C PRO A 89 -9.04 15.86 35.52
N GLU A 90 -9.56 15.18 34.50
CA GLU A 90 -10.83 14.47 34.56
C GLU A 90 -10.59 12.98 34.95
N PRO A 91 -11.48 12.35 35.73
CA PRO A 91 -11.40 10.92 35.97
C PRO A 91 -11.59 10.15 34.65
N TYR A 92 -10.63 9.30 34.31
CA TYR A 92 -10.72 8.41 33.16
C TYR A 92 -11.95 7.49 33.28
N SER A 93 -12.77 7.42 32.22
CA SER A 93 -13.91 6.51 32.13
C SER A 93 -14.08 6.01 30.71
N GLU A 94 -14.28 4.71 30.56
CA GLU A 94 -14.65 4.05 29.30
C GLU A 94 -16.16 3.82 29.18
N GLU A 95 -16.95 4.22 30.20
CA GLU A 95 -18.40 4.02 30.21
C GLU A 95 -19.05 4.78 29.05
N GLY A 96 -19.65 4.04 28.11
CA GLY A 96 -20.31 4.60 26.91
C GLY A 96 -19.39 4.82 25.72
N ALA A 97 -18.12 4.43 25.79
CA ALA A 97 -17.19 4.53 24.67
C ALA A 97 -17.54 3.52 23.54
N SER A 98 -17.58 4.00 22.30
CA SER A 98 -17.89 3.18 21.13
C SER A 98 -16.67 2.34 20.72
N ARG A 99 -16.70 1.03 20.97
CA ARG A 99 -15.66 0.06 20.58
C ARG A 99 -15.65 -0.30 19.09
N GLU A 100 -16.16 0.59 18.24
CA GLU A 100 -16.30 0.39 16.81
C GLU A 100 -15.56 1.49 16.04
N ILE A 101 -14.66 1.06 15.16
CA ILE A 101 -13.88 1.90 14.26
C ILE A 101 -14.40 1.69 12.84
N ARG A 102 -14.81 2.78 12.18
CA ARG A 102 -15.24 2.77 10.77
C ARG A 102 -14.43 3.79 9.98
N LEU A 103 -13.63 3.30 9.04
CA LEU A 103 -12.78 4.12 8.18
C LEU A 103 -13.15 3.87 6.71
N SER A 104 -13.27 4.94 5.95
CA SER A 104 -13.32 4.85 4.48
C SER A 104 -11.91 4.81 3.90
N GLU A 105 -11.77 4.27 2.69
CA GLU A 105 -10.53 4.30 1.93
C GLU A 105 -10.01 5.73 1.75
N ARG A 106 -10.91 6.69 1.53
CA ARG A 106 -10.54 8.11 1.41
C ARG A 106 -9.97 8.68 2.70
N GLU A 107 -10.55 8.31 3.85
CA GLU A 107 -10.04 8.72 5.17
C GLU A 107 -8.66 8.12 5.43
N VAL A 108 -8.45 6.83 5.14
CA VAL A 108 -7.13 6.19 5.30
C VAL A 108 -6.09 6.82 4.38
N ASN A 109 -6.42 7.05 3.10
CA ASN A 109 -5.51 7.70 2.17
C ASN A 109 -5.26 9.17 2.51
N ALA A 110 -6.22 9.87 3.13
CA ALA A 110 -6.01 11.22 3.63
C ALA A 110 -5.05 11.24 4.83
N MET A 111 -5.16 10.27 5.74
CA MET A 111 -4.19 10.10 6.84
C MET A 111 -2.77 9.83 6.30
N ILE A 112 -2.64 8.97 5.28
CA ILE A 112 -1.36 8.73 4.60
C ILE A 112 -0.84 10.03 3.96
N ALA A 113 -1.75 10.83 3.37
CA ALA A 113 -1.40 12.08 2.72
C ALA A 113 -0.95 13.19 3.68
N HIS A 114 -1.22 13.05 4.98
CA HIS A 114 -0.71 13.97 6.01
C HIS A 114 0.83 14.01 6.03
N ASN A 115 1.49 12.90 5.64
CA ASN A 115 2.91 12.90 5.33
C ASN A 115 3.11 13.13 3.82
N SER A 116 3.73 14.24 3.43
CA SER A 116 3.90 14.63 2.03
C SER A 116 4.74 13.64 1.20
N GLU A 117 5.68 12.93 1.82
CA GLU A 117 6.47 11.89 1.17
C GLU A 117 5.62 10.65 0.88
N LEU A 118 4.87 10.18 1.89
CA LEU A 118 3.97 9.03 1.74
C LEU A 118 2.80 9.33 0.80
N ALA A 119 2.29 10.57 0.79
CA ALA A 119 1.19 11.02 -0.07
C ALA A 119 1.42 10.72 -1.56
N THR A 120 2.68 10.80 -2.00
CA THR A 120 3.05 10.58 -3.42
C THR A 120 3.48 9.15 -3.71
N ARG A 121 3.69 8.34 -2.67
CA ARG A 121 4.34 7.03 -2.76
C ARG A 121 3.48 5.87 -2.33
N MET A 122 2.46 6.10 -1.50
CA MET A 122 1.64 5.03 -0.93
C MET A 122 0.16 5.32 -1.16
N ALA A 123 -0.58 4.27 -1.48
CA ALA A 123 -2.04 4.29 -1.51
C ALA A 123 -2.59 2.95 -1.03
N VAL A 124 -3.72 3.00 -0.35
CA VAL A 124 -4.50 1.86 0.12
C VAL A 124 -5.81 1.78 -0.66
N ASP A 125 -6.27 0.58 -0.91
CA ASP A 125 -7.49 0.26 -1.66
C ASP A 125 -8.24 -0.84 -0.90
N PHE A 126 -9.55 -0.64 -0.70
CA PHE A 126 -10.43 -1.56 0.03
C PHE A 126 -11.45 -2.17 -0.91
N SER A 127 -11.39 -3.50 -1.05
CA SER A 127 -12.39 -4.30 -1.77
C SER A 127 -12.94 -5.38 -0.84
N ASP A 128 -13.98 -6.10 -1.27
CA ASP A 128 -14.61 -7.15 -0.45
C ASP A 128 -13.60 -8.17 0.11
N ASN A 129 -13.42 -8.14 1.43
CA ASN A 129 -12.45 -8.89 2.22
C ASN A 129 -10.97 -8.69 1.84
N LEU A 130 -10.62 -7.70 1.02
CA LEU A 130 -9.27 -7.50 0.52
C LEU A 130 -8.78 -6.08 0.78
N VAL A 131 -7.64 -5.97 1.44
CA VAL A 131 -6.87 -4.73 1.53
C VAL A 131 -5.70 -4.81 0.58
N SER A 132 -5.62 -3.85 -0.33
CA SER A 132 -4.54 -3.71 -1.30
C SER A 132 -3.71 -2.48 -0.98
N VAL A 133 -2.39 -2.62 -1.03
CA VAL A 133 -1.43 -1.53 -0.84
C VAL A 133 -0.58 -1.38 -2.10
N LYS A 134 -0.42 -0.16 -2.59
CA LYS A 134 0.50 0.20 -3.67
C LYS A 134 1.57 1.11 -3.10
N LEU A 135 2.84 0.77 -3.31
CA LEU A 135 3.99 1.52 -2.80
C LEU A 135 4.99 1.81 -3.93
N LEU A 136 5.49 3.04 -3.98
CA LEU A 136 6.51 3.53 -4.90
C LEU A 136 7.77 3.85 -4.09
N ILE A 137 8.77 2.99 -4.18
CA ILE A 137 10.02 3.12 -3.41
C ILE A 137 11.10 3.66 -4.34
N PRO A 138 11.63 4.89 -4.13
CA PRO A 138 12.77 5.35 -4.89
C PRO A 138 14.00 4.52 -4.53
N VAL A 139 14.74 4.08 -5.55
CA VAL A 139 16.00 3.36 -5.42
C VAL A 139 17.13 4.38 -5.48
N ASP A 140 18.07 4.27 -4.55
CA ASP A 140 19.24 5.13 -4.47
C ASP A 140 19.99 5.19 -5.83
N PRO A 141 20.38 6.38 -6.33
CA PRO A 141 21.14 6.52 -7.58
C PRO A 141 22.38 5.64 -7.71
N ASP A 142 23.04 5.34 -6.60
CA ASP A 142 24.27 4.54 -6.57
C ASP A 142 24.00 3.03 -6.60
N PHE A 143 22.72 2.62 -6.60
CA PHE A 143 22.36 1.22 -6.63
C PHE A 143 22.64 0.57 -8.00
N PRO A 144 23.31 -0.59 -8.05
CA PRO A 144 23.64 -1.23 -9.31
C PRO A 144 22.37 -1.62 -10.09
N ILE A 145 22.40 -1.45 -11.42
CA ILE A 145 21.34 -1.82 -12.38
C ILE A 145 20.04 -0.99 -12.28
N MET A 146 19.65 -0.54 -11.08
CA MET A 146 18.35 0.10 -10.83
C MET A 146 18.41 1.46 -10.12
N GLY A 147 19.59 2.06 -9.94
CA GLY A 147 19.72 3.33 -9.26
C GLY A 147 18.97 4.49 -9.93
N GLY A 148 18.36 5.35 -9.11
CA GLY A 148 17.58 6.52 -9.53
C GLY A 148 16.19 6.18 -10.09
N LYS A 149 15.76 4.93 -10.00
CA LYS A 149 14.46 4.45 -10.48
C LYS A 149 13.47 4.29 -9.34
N VAL A 150 12.20 4.15 -9.68
CA VAL A 150 11.13 3.88 -8.70
C VAL A 150 10.70 2.42 -8.78
N LEU A 151 10.83 1.71 -7.67
CA LEU A 151 10.34 0.36 -7.51
C LEU A 151 8.85 0.39 -7.15
N LYS A 152 8.01 -0.16 -8.03
CA LYS A 152 6.57 -0.30 -7.78
C LYS A 152 6.29 -1.63 -7.09
N VAL A 153 5.88 -1.57 -5.83
CA VAL A 153 5.46 -2.72 -5.03
C VAL A 153 3.94 -2.70 -4.89
N ARG A 154 3.31 -3.88 -4.99
CA ARG A 154 1.90 -4.07 -4.63
C ARG A 154 1.76 -5.25 -3.70
N GLY A 155 1.04 -5.06 -2.61
CA GLY A 155 0.68 -6.11 -1.66
C GLY A 155 -0.83 -6.24 -1.56
N GLY A 156 -1.31 -7.46 -1.35
CA GLY A 156 -2.71 -7.74 -1.05
C GLY A 156 -2.81 -8.66 0.15
N ALA A 157 -3.62 -8.28 1.13
CA ALA A 157 -3.95 -9.10 2.29
C ALA A 157 -5.46 -9.24 2.39
N GLU A 158 -5.93 -10.46 2.60
CA GLU A 158 -7.31 -10.69 2.97
C GLU A 158 -7.49 -10.44 4.45
N LEU A 159 -8.53 -9.70 4.79
CA LEU A 159 -9.01 -9.50 6.15
C LEU A 159 -10.44 -10.00 6.23
N ALA A 160 -10.69 -10.96 7.11
CA ALA A 160 -12.02 -11.53 7.33
C ALA A 160 -12.20 -11.88 8.81
N PHE A 161 -13.44 -12.18 9.18
CA PHE A 161 -13.77 -12.73 10.48
C PHE A 161 -14.49 -14.08 10.28
N ARG A 162 -13.92 -15.16 10.80
CA ARG A 162 -14.41 -16.54 10.61
C ARG A 162 -14.22 -17.34 11.89
N ASN A 163 -15.20 -18.17 12.23
CA ASN A 163 -15.12 -19.05 13.41
C ASN A 163 -14.74 -18.27 14.69
N ASP A 164 -15.38 -17.12 14.91
CA ASP A 164 -15.17 -16.23 16.07
C ASP A 164 -13.74 -15.70 16.26
N ARG A 165 -12.95 -15.70 15.18
CA ARG A 165 -11.60 -15.11 15.15
C ARG A 165 -11.34 -14.27 13.89
N PRO A 166 -10.53 -13.21 14.00
CA PRO A 166 -10.00 -12.53 12.83
C PRO A 166 -9.09 -13.46 12.03
N VAL A 167 -9.08 -13.29 10.72
CA VAL A 167 -8.27 -14.03 9.74
C VAL A 167 -7.52 -13.02 8.89
N VAL A 168 -6.20 -13.18 8.79
CA VAL A 168 -5.34 -12.29 8.02
C VAL A 168 -4.48 -13.13 7.07
N ILE A 169 -4.81 -13.14 5.79
CA ILE A 169 -4.12 -13.98 4.80
C ILE A 169 -3.36 -13.11 3.81
N LEU A 170 -2.04 -13.28 3.72
CA LEU A 170 -1.24 -12.61 2.69
C LEU A 170 -1.52 -13.22 1.32
N ARG A 171 -2.34 -12.56 0.48
CA ARG A 171 -2.66 -13.04 -0.88
C ARG A 171 -1.47 -12.95 -1.82
N GLY A 172 -0.62 -11.95 -1.64
CA GLY A 172 0.69 -11.90 -2.29
C GLY A 172 1.31 -10.52 -2.39
N ILE A 173 2.53 -10.52 -2.90
CA ILE A 173 3.32 -9.31 -3.16
C ILE A 173 3.80 -9.38 -4.60
N SER A 174 3.78 -8.26 -5.30
CA SER A 174 4.38 -8.11 -6.64
C SER A 174 5.31 -6.92 -6.68
N VAL A 175 6.38 -7.06 -7.45
CA VAL A 175 7.39 -6.03 -7.65
C VAL A 175 7.48 -5.78 -9.15
N MET A 176 7.32 -4.52 -9.56
CA MET A 176 7.25 -4.12 -10.97
C MET A 176 6.18 -4.87 -11.78
N GLY A 177 5.13 -5.35 -11.11
CA GLY A 177 4.07 -6.16 -11.73
C GLY A 177 4.39 -7.64 -11.86
N VAL A 178 5.58 -8.09 -11.43
CA VAL A 178 5.95 -9.50 -11.36
C VAL A 178 5.60 -10.03 -9.96
N PRO A 179 4.72 -11.02 -9.81
CA PRO A 179 4.39 -11.59 -8.51
C PRO A 179 5.59 -12.34 -7.92
N LEU A 180 5.87 -12.14 -6.64
CA LEU A 180 6.95 -12.83 -5.96
C LEU A 180 6.58 -14.31 -5.72
N PRO A 181 7.55 -15.25 -5.88
CA PRO A 181 7.36 -16.65 -5.55
C PRO A 181 7.11 -16.85 -4.06
N ASN A 182 6.30 -17.85 -3.68
CA ASN A 182 6.05 -18.13 -2.27
C ASN A 182 7.34 -18.44 -1.48
N ALA A 183 8.29 -19.15 -2.11
CA ALA A 183 9.57 -19.48 -1.49
C ALA A 183 10.39 -18.24 -1.08
N TRP A 184 10.29 -17.14 -1.84
CA TRP A 184 10.98 -15.88 -1.51
C TRP A 184 10.26 -15.08 -0.43
N LEU A 185 8.96 -15.33 -0.27
CA LEU A 185 8.15 -14.79 0.81
C LEU A 185 8.22 -15.67 2.06
N GLY A 186 9.15 -16.63 2.14
CA GLY A 186 9.30 -17.51 3.30
C GLY A 186 8.12 -18.47 3.50
N GLY A 187 7.36 -18.78 2.44
CA GLY A 187 6.19 -19.64 2.52
C GLY A 187 4.90 -18.94 2.94
N LEU A 188 4.94 -17.65 3.27
CA LEU A 188 3.82 -16.90 3.88
C LEU A 188 2.62 -16.63 2.96
N LYS A 189 2.72 -16.92 1.66
CA LYS A 189 1.64 -16.64 0.71
C LYS A 189 0.46 -17.58 0.94
N ASN A 190 -0.73 -17.01 1.04
CA ASN A 190 -2.00 -17.69 1.31
C ASN A 190 -2.05 -18.44 2.65
N ILE A 191 -1.23 -18.03 3.61
CA ILE A 191 -1.25 -18.53 4.98
C ILE A 191 -1.98 -17.52 5.87
N ASP A 192 -2.81 -18.01 6.81
CA ASP A 192 -3.38 -17.18 7.87
C ASP A 192 -2.31 -16.85 8.91
N LEU A 193 -1.91 -15.58 8.96
CA LEU A 193 -0.87 -15.08 9.85
C LEU A 193 -1.28 -15.17 11.32
N ILE A 194 -2.57 -15.09 11.61
CA ILE A 194 -3.07 -15.22 12.99
C ILE A 194 -3.05 -16.69 13.42
N GLU A 195 -3.31 -17.60 12.49
CA GLU A 195 -3.26 -19.03 12.79
C GLU A 195 -1.81 -19.46 13.10
N VAL A 196 -0.85 -18.96 12.31
CA VAL A 196 0.56 -19.33 12.45
C VAL A 196 1.24 -18.60 13.61
N PHE A 197 0.99 -17.31 13.80
CA PHE A 197 1.73 -16.48 14.76
C PHE A 197 0.90 -16.01 15.95
N GLY A 198 -0.41 -16.27 15.99
CA GLY A 198 -1.29 -15.83 17.08
C GLY A 198 -1.19 -16.64 18.37
N ALA A 199 -0.51 -17.79 18.35
CA ALA A 199 -0.23 -18.58 19.55
C ALA A 199 0.92 -17.99 20.40
N GLU A 200 1.87 -17.30 19.75
CA GLU A 200 3.03 -16.72 20.42
C GLU A 200 2.70 -15.33 20.98
N PRO A 201 3.20 -14.97 22.18
CA PRO A 201 3.08 -13.60 22.68
C PRO A 201 3.66 -12.59 21.68
N GLY A 202 2.85 -11.62 21.29
CA GLY A 202 3.26 -10.61 20.30
C GLY A 202 2.07 -9.92 19.65
N PHE A 203 2.35 -9.19 18.58
CA PHE A 203 1.34 -8.42 17.85
C PHE A 203 0.15 -9.26 17.39
N TRP A 204 0.39 -10.42 16.78
CA TRP A 204 -0.68 -11.25 16.21
C TRP A 204 -1.62 -11.83 17.27
N LYS A 205 -1.06 -12.22 18.42
CA LYS A 205 -1.86 -12.64 19.58
C LYS A 205 -2.71 -11.49 20.12
N GLY A 206 -2.09 -10.32 20.36
CA GLY A 206 -2.82 -9.14 20.85
C GLY A 206 -3.92 -8.68 19.88
N PHE A 207 -3.64 -8.70 18.57
CA PHE A 207 -4.63 -8.40 17.55
C PHE A 207 -5.78 -9.41 17.53
N ALA A 208 -5.50 -10.71 17.65
CA ALA A 208 -6.52 -11.75 17.68
C ALA A 208 -7.42 -11.66 18.92
N ASP A 209 -6.80 -11.39 20.07
CA ASP A 209 -7.47 -11.29 21.36
C ASP A 209 -8.29 -9.99 21.45
N GLY A 210 -7.81 -8.89 20.84
CA GLY A 210 -8.42 -7.56 20.90
C GLY A 210 -9.46 -7.23 19.81
N VAL A 211 -9.71 -8.11 18.84
CA VAL A 211 -10.67 -7.86 17.74
C VAL A 211 -11.93 -8.73 17.88
N ALA A 212 -13.08 -8.08 18.00
CA ALA A 212 -14.42 -8.68 18.09
C ALA A 212 -15.00 -8.99 16.72
N ALA A 213 -14.77 -8.11 15.76
CA ALA A 213 -15.16 -8.31 14.37
C ALA A 213 -14.27 -7.46 13.46
N ILE A 214 -13.99 -7.95 12.25
CA ILE A 214 -13.34 -7.17 11.21
C ILE A 214 -14.00 -7.46 9.87
N GLU A 215 -14.30 -6.39 9.14
CA GLU A 215 -14.99 -6.45 7.86
C GLU A 215 -14.41 -5.42 6.91
N VAL A 216 -14.06 -5.88 5.71
CA VAL A 216 -13.64 -5.01 4.60
C VAL A 216 -14.65 -5.15 3.48
N ARG A 217 -15.21 -4.02 3.07
CA ARG A 217 -16.13 -3.87 1.95
C ARG A 217 -15.55 -2.87 0.97
N GLU A 218 -16.16 -2.77 -0.20
CA GLU A 218 -15.80 -1.77 -1.20
C GLU A 218 -15.69 -0.37 -0.58
N GLY A 219 -14.47 0.17 -0.55
CA GLY A 219 -14.14 1.50 -0.02
C GLY A 219 -14.24 1.67 1.50
N HIS A 220 -14.50 0.61 2.29
CA HIS A 220 -14.78 0.72 3.73
C HIS A 220 -14.15 -0.40 4.57
N LEU A 221 -13.60 0.00 5.71
CA LEU A 221 -13.09 -0.87 6.77
C LEU A 221 -13.90 -0.65 8.04
N ARG A 222 -14.36 -1.74 8.65
CA ARG A 222 -14.99 -1.76 9.97
C ARG A 222 -14.23 -2.72 10.88
N ILE A 223 -13.90 -2.24 12.08
CA ILE A 223 -13.28 -3.04 13.14
C ILE A 223 -14.10 -2.82 14.41
N GLU A 224 -14.46 -3.91 15.06
CA GLU A 224 -15.05 -3.92 16.39
C GLU A 224 -14.01 -4.49 17.36
N LEU A 225 -13.78 -3.79 18.47
CA LEU A 225 -12.75 -4.12 19.45
C LEU A 225 -13.34 -4.96 20.59
N LYS A 226 -12.58 -5.95 21.05
CA LYS A 226 -12.83 -6.68 22.30
C LYS A 226 -12.28 -5.87 23.48
N GLU A 227 -12.84 -6.17 24.65
CA GLU A 227 -12.34 -5.70 25.95
C GLU A 227 -11.12 -6.52 26.40
#